data_AF-A0A448IGX5-F1
#
_entry.id   AF-A0A448IGX5-F1
#
_cell.length_a   1.000
_cell.length_b   1.000
_cell.length_c   1.000
_cell.angle_alpha   90.00
_cell.angle_beta   90.00
_cell.angle_gamma   90.00
#
_symmetry.space_group_name_H-M   'P 1'
#
loop_
_entity.id
_entity.type
_entity.pdbx_description
1 polymer ?
#
loop_
_entity_poly.entity_id
_entity_poly.type
_entity_poly.pdbx_seq_one_letter_code
_entity_poly.pdbx_strand_id
1 'polypeptide(L)' 'MFDAAELGAALAAHPGDADSAVAGYEAAMFPRSAESAKDSRAILELMLDGRAPCGLVDFFTVH' A
#
# COMPACT_ATOMS: atom_id res chain seq x y z
N MET A 1 -8.17 -7.11 -1.52
CA MET A 1 -8.42 -8.31 -2.37
C MET A 1 -7.23 -8.65 -3.27
N PHE A 2 -6.46 -7.67 -3.76
CA PHE A 2 -5.32 -7.89 -4.65
C PHE A 2 -4.25 -8.83 -4.06
N ASP A 3 -3.80 -8.53 -2.84
CA ASP A 3 -2.81 -9.32 -2.09
C ASP A 3 -3.18 -10.81 -2.00
N ALA A 4 -4.44 -11.12 -1.67
CA ALA A 4 -4.92 -12.49 -1.58
C ALA A 4 -4.92 -13.20 -2.95
N ALA A 5 -5.17 -12.49 -4.04
CA ALA A 5 -5.15 -13.05 -5.39
C ALA A 5 -3.72 -13.36 -5.84
N GLU A 6 -2.77 -12.45 -5.59
CA GLU A 6 -1.35 -12.67 -5.90
C GLU A 6 -0.75 -13.80 -5.07
N LEU A 7 -1.03 -13.84 -3.76
CA LEU A 7 -0.58 -14.94 -2.90
C LEU A 7 -1.19 -16.28 -3.30
N GLY A 8 -2.50 -16.31 -3.62
CA GLY A 8 -3.17 -17.53 -4.10
C GLY A 8 -2.55 -18.06 -5.39
N ALA A 9 -2.20 -17.17 -6.33
CA ALA A 9 -1.52 -17.54 -7.56
C ALA A 9 -0.09 -18.06 -7.29
N ALA A 10 0.66 -17.42 -6.39
CA ALA A 10 2.00 -17.85 -6.00
C ALA A 10 1.97 -19.26 -5.39
N LEU A 11 1.04 -19.52 -4.47
CA LEU A 11 0.85 -20.84 -3.85
C LEU A 11 0.47 -21.91 -4.87
N ALA A 12 -0.42 -21.59 -5.81
CA ALA A 12 -0.81 -22.52 -6.87
C ALA A 12 0.36 -22.88 -7.80
N ALA A 13 1.30 -21.96 -8.02
CA ALA A 13 2.50 -22.18 -8.83
C ALA A 13 3.61 -22.98 -8.10
N HIS A 14 3.55 -23.11 -6.78
CA HIS A 14 4.57 -23.77 -5.94
C HIS A 14 3.94 -24.88 -5.08
N PRO A 15 3.38 -25.95 -5.68
CA PRO A 15 2.75 -27.02 -4.91
C PRO A 15 3.79 -27.72 -4.03
N GLY A 16 3.53 -27.73 -2.71
CA GLY A 16 4.42 -28.36 -1.72
C GLY A 16 5.60 -27.49 -1.26
N ASP A 17 5.70 -26.25 -1.76
CA ASP A 17 6.74 -25.28 -1.37
C ASP A 17 6.13 -23.91 -1.07
N ALA A 18 5.41 -23.84 0.07
CA ALA A 18 4.72 -22.63 0.49
C ALA A 18 5.71 -21.51 0.88
N ASP A 19 6.87 -21.85 1.42
CA ASP A 19 7.85 -20.85 1.86
C ASP A 19 8.42 -20.07 0.67
N SER A 20 8.79 -20.75 -0.42
CA SER A 20 9.21 -20.06 -1.65
C SER A 20 8.09 -19.23 -2.27
N ALA A 21 6.86 -19.72 -2.23
CA ALA A 21 5.70 -18.99 -2.74
C ALA A 21 5.47 -17.68 -1.99
N VAL A 22 5.49 -17.74 -0.65
CA VAL A 22 5.32 -16.58 0.23
C VAL A 22 6.47 -15.60 0.04
N ALA A 23 7.72 -16.07 0.01
CA ALA A 23 8.88 -15.22 -0.21
C ALA A 23 8.82 -14.47 -1.56
N GLY A 24 8.41 -15.15 -2.63
CA GLY A 24 8.22 -14.53 -3.95
C GLY A 24 7.11 -13.47 -3.97
N TYR A 25 5.97 -13.78 -3.34
CA TYR A 25 4.87 -12.84 -3.17
C TYR A 25 5.28 -11.60 -2.35
N GLU A 26 5.93 -11.80 -1.21
CA GLU A 26 6.37 -10.73 -0.29
C GLU A 26 7.40 -9.81 -0.94
N ALA A 27 8.32 -10.36 -1.75
CA ALA A 27 9.30 -9.57 -2.49
C ALA A 27 8.65 -8.53 -3.43
N ALA A 28 7.47 -8.85 -3.99
CA ALA A 28 6.68 -7.92 -4.80
C ALA A 28 5.76 -7.02 -3.96
N MET A 29 5.16 -7.58 -2.90
CA MET A 29 4.16 -6.88 -2.09
C MET A 29 4.78 -5.78 -1.20
N PHE A 30 5.91 -6.03 -0.55
CA PHE A 30 6.47 -5.07 0.40
C PHE A 30 6.84 -3.71 -0.20
N PRO A 31 7.52 -3.62 -1.37
CA PRO A 31 7.80 -2.32 -1.98
C PRO A 31 6.53 -1.56 -2.34
N ARG A 32 5.52 -2.25 -2.89
CA ARG A 32 4.21 -1.66 -3.21
C ARG A 32 3.52 -1.12 -1.97
N SER A 33 3.50 -1.88 -0.88
CA SER A 33 2.88 -1.46 0.38
C SER A 33 3.61 -0.28 1.01
N ALA A 34 4.94 -0.21 0.88
CA ALA A 34 5.72 0.91 1.38
C ALA A 34 5.37 2.22 0.64
N GLU A 35 5.22 2.19 -0.69
CA GLU A 35 4.77 3.37 -1.45
C GLU A 35 3.34 3.77 -1.07
N SER A 36 2.42 2.81 -1.00
CA SER A 36 1.05 3.08 -0.57
C SER A 36 0.98 3.69 0.84
N ALA A 37 1.85 3.28 1.75
CA ALA A 37 1.93 3.85 3.09
C ALA A 37 2.45 5.30 3.09
N LYS A 38 3.43 5.63 2.24
CA LYS A 38 3.92 7.01 2.07
C LYS A 38 2.81 7.93 1.57
N ASP A 39 2.11 7.52 0.52
CA ASP A 39 0.99 8.28 -0.06
C ASP A 39 -0.12 8.45 0.97
N SER A 40 -0.48 7.38 1.67
CA SER A 40 -1.49 7.43 2.73
C SER A 40 -1.09 8.39 3.85
N ARG A 41 0.19 8.40 4.25
CA ARG A 41 0.67 9.35 5.26
C ARG A 41 0.51 10.80 4.80
N ALA A 42 0.87 11.11 3.56
CA ALA A 42 0.71 12.46 3.02
C ALA A 42 -0.76 12.92 3.03
N ILE A 43 -1.70 12.03 2.67
CA ILE A 43 -3.13 12.32 2.73
C ILE A 43 -3.63 12.48 4.17
N LEU A 44 -3.18 11.63 5.10
CA LEU A 44 -3.55 11.73 6.51
C LEU A 44 -3.04 13.04 7.13
N GLU A 45 -1.82 13.47 6.81
CA GLU A 45 -1.28 14.77 7.22
C GLU A 45 -2.09 15.93 6.61
N LEU A 46 -2.49 15.82 5.34
CA LEU A 46 -3.30 16.84 4.68
C LEU A 46 -4.70 17.00 5.31
N MET A 47 -5.32 15.89 5.72
CA MET A 47 -6.73 15.85 6.14
C MET A 47 -6.93 15.91 7.65
N LEU A 48 -5.99 15.39 8.44
CA LEU A 48 -6.18 15.10 9.86
C LEU A 48 -5.08 15.70 10.76
N ASP A 49 -4.22 16.59 10.25
CA ASP A 49 -3.27 17.32 11.09
C ASP A 49 -3.97 18.37 11.99
N GLY A 50 -3.18 19.02 12.85
CA GLY A 50 -3.70 20.07 13.75
C GLY A 50 -4.20 21.34 13.05
N ARG A 51 -4.02 21.46 11.74
CA ARG A 51 -4.54 22.56 10.91
C ARG A 51 -5.77 22.15 10.11
N ALA A 52 -6.25 20.90 10.23
CA ALA A 52 -7.45 20.48 9.51
C ALA A 52 -8.65 21.41 9.80
N PRO A 53 -9.42 21.82 8.77
CA PRO A 53 -9.34 21.40 7.37
C PRO A 53 -8.47 22.31 6.47
N CYS A 54 -7.74 23.28 7.01
CA CYS A 54 -7.03 24.31 6.23
C CYS A 54 -6.04 23.72 5.21
N GLY A 55 -5.30 22.66 5.56
CA GLY A 55 -4.38 22.02 4.63
C GLY A 55 -5.07 21.54 3.35
N LEU A 56 -6.24 20.91 3.48
CA LEU A 56 -7.04 20.48 2.34
C LEU A 56 -7.59 21.67 1.52
N VAL A 57 -7.99 22.75 2.19
CA VAL A 57 -8.45 23.97 1.51
C VAL A 57 -7.32 24.56 0.68
N ASP A 58 -6.13 24.74 1.26
CA ASP A 58 -4.95 25.30 0.59
C ASP A 58 -4.58 24.47 -0.65
N PHE A 59 -4.65 23.13 -0.57
CA PHE A 59 -4.39 22.24 -1.71
C PHE A 59 -5.28 22.52 -2.93
N PHE A 60 -6.54 22.94 -2.73
CA PHE A 60 -7.48 23.23 -3.82
C PHE A 60 -7.56 24.71 -4.21
N THR A 61 -7.14 25.64 -3.36
CA THR A 61 -7.33 27.09 -3.59
C THR A 61 -6.07 27.84 -3.98
N VAL A 62 -4.89 27.28 -3.71
CA VAL A 62 -3.63 27.84 -4.18
C VAL A 62 -3.41 27.40 -5.64
N HIS A 63 -3.92 28.20 -6.56
CA HIS A 63 -3.57 28.24 -7.98
C HIS A 63 -3.11 29.66 -8.33
#